data_AF-A0A0W0YPE2-F1
#
_entry.id   AF-A0A0W0YPE2-F1
#
_cell.length_a   1.000
_cell.length_b   1.000
_cell.length_c   1.000
_cell.angle_alpha   90.00
_cell.angle_beta   90.00
_cell.angle_gamma   90.00
#
_symmetry.space_group_name_H-M   'P 1'
#
loop_
_entity.id
_entity.type
_entity.pdbx_description
1 polymer ?
#
loop_
_entity_poly.entity_id
_entity_poly.type
_entity_poly.pdbx_seq_one_letter_code
_entity_poly.pdbx_strand_id
1 'polypeptide(L)' 'MHSNSELPKKKTKKSPLTKEDKRKNRKLSSERVLNENVIGMIKRFKIISDRYRNRRKLSD' A
#
# COMPACT_ATOMS: atom_id res chain seq x y z
N MET A 1 17.31 0.25 9.67
CA MET A 1 16.62 0.62 8.40
C MET A 1 15.74 -0.56 7.97
N HIS A 2 14.55 -0.32 7.40
CA HIS A 2 13.59 -1.38 7.07
C HIS A 2 14.06 -2.24 5.88
N SER A 3 14.53 -3.45 6.15
CA SER A 3 15.11 -4.37 5.15
C SER A 3 14.12 -4.80 4.06
N ASN A 4 12.84 -4.83 4.40
CA ASN A 4 11.79 -5.38 3.54
C ASN A 4 10.96 -4.29 2.83
N SER A 5 11.42 -3.03 2.86
CA SER A 5 10.72 -1.91 2.25
C SER A 5 11.49 -1.35 1.07
N GLU A 6 10.90 -1.43 -0.13
CA GLU A 6 11.44 -0.77 -1.31
C GLU A 6 10.83 0.63 -1.46
N LEU A 7 11.69 1.66 -1.49
CA LEU A 7 11.30 3.05 -1.65
C LEU A 7 11.64 3.56 -3.06
N PRO A 8 10.79 4.40 -3.67
CA PRO A 8 11.12 5.00 -4.95
C PRO A 8 12.32 5.94 -4.80
N LYS A 9 13.17 5.99 -5.83
CA LYS A 9 14.29 6.92 -5.87
C LYS A 9 13.77 8.34 -6.05
N LYS A 10 14.14 9.24 -5.14
CA LYS A 10 13.78 10.66 -5.21
C LYS A 10 14.78 11.43 -6.08
N LYS A 11 14.28 12.36 -6.90
CA LYS A 11 15.12 13.32 -7.63
C LYS A 11 15.64 14.40 -6.67
N THR A 12 16.82 14.93 -6.93
CA THR A 12 17.32 16.17 -6.30
C THR A 12 17.76 17.15 -7.38
N LYS A 13 18.01 18.42 -7.02
CA LYS A 13 18.44 19.45 -7.98
C LYS A 13 19.72 19.07 -8.72
N LYS A 14 20.66 18.39 -8.03
CA LYS A 14 21.97 17.98 -8.57
C LYS A 14 21.97 16.55 -9.11
N SER A 15 20.98 15.73 -8.79
CA SER A 15 20.85 14.35 -9.26
C SER A 15 19.46 14.10 -9.84
N PRO A 16 19.29 14.36 -11.15
CA PRO A 16 18.09 13.96 -11.87
C PRO A 16 17.95 12.43 -11.94
N LEU A 17 16.71 11.95 -12.10
CA LEU A 17 16.45 10.52 -12.29
C LEU A 17 16.85 10.09 -13.70
N THR A 18 17.59 8.99 -13.78
CA THR A 18 17.89 8.34 -15.05
C THR A 18 16.62 7.73 -15.67
N LYS A 19 16.69 7.31 -16.93
CA LYS A 19 15.57 6.61 -17.58
C LYS A 19 15.24 5.29 -16.86
N GLU A 20 16.24 4.60 -16.36
CA GLU A 20 16.09 3.36 -15.60
C GLU A 20 15.44 3.59 -14.24
N ASP A 21 15.87 4.63 -13.52
CA ASP A 21 15.26 5.01 -12.23
C ASP A 21 13.76 5.29 -12.40
N LYS A 22 13.39 6.02 -13.46
CA LYS A 22 11.98 6.30 -13.78
C LYS A 22 11.20 5.02 -14.07
N ARG A 23 11.79 4.08 -14.83
CA ARG A 23 11.17 2.79 -15.16
C ARG A 23 10.94 1.95 -13.90
N LYS A 24 11.94 1.89 -13.01
CA LYS A 24 11.86 1.19 -11.73
C LYS A 24 10.81 1.81 -10.82
N ASN A 25 10.82 3.13 -10.66
CA ASN A 25 9.81 3.85 -9.87
C ASN A 25 8.39 3.62 -10.42
N ARG A 26 8.21 3.58 -11.76
CA ARG A 26 6.91 3.29 -12.38
C ARG A 26 6.42 1.89 -12.06
N LYS A 27 7.29 0.87 -12.17
CA LYS A 27 6.95 -0.52 -11.83
C LYS A 27 6.51 -0.62 -10.36
N LEU A 28 7.30 -0.04 -9.45
CA LEU A 28 6.99 -0.01 -8.01
C LEU A 28 5.65 0.71 -7.75
N SER A 29 5.38 1.81 -8.46
CA SER A 29 4.10 2.52 -8.33
C SER A 29 2.92 1.67 -8.82
N SER A 30 3.06 0.95 -9.94
CA SER A 30 2.01 0.07 -10.46
C SER A 30 1.66 -1.05 -9.48
N GLU A 31 2.66 -1.64 -8.81
CA GLU A 31 2.45 -2.64 -7.77
C GLU A 31 1.73 -2.07 -6.53
N ARG A 32 2.07 -0.83 -6.14
CA ARG A 32 1.46 -0.15 -4.98
C ARG A 32 -0.02 0.19 -5.16
N VAL A 33 -0.46 0.52 -6.38
CA VAL A 33 -1.87 0.90 -6.66
C VAL A 33 -2.85 -0.19 -6.19
N LEU A 34 -2.52 -1.47 -6.39
CA LEU A 34 -3.37 -2.57 -5.94
C LEU A 34 -3.52 -2.56 -4.40
N ASN A 35 -2.40 -2.42 -3.69
CA ASN A 35 -2.39 -2.37 -2.23
C ASN A 35 -3.19 -1.18 -1.70
N GLU A 36 -3.04 0.00 -2.33
CA GLU A 36 -3.79 1.21 -1.97
C GLU A 36 -5.30 1.02 -2.14
N ASN A 37 -5.73 0.39 -3.24
CA ASN A 37 -7.14 0.07 -3.48
C ASN A 37 -7.72 -0.87 -2.40
N VAL A 38 -6.98 -1.91 -2.03
CA VAL A 38 -7.38 -2.87 -0.97
C VAL A 38 -7.44 -2.19 0.39
N ILE A 39 -6.41 -1.39 0.75
CA ILE A 39 -6.41 -0.61 2.00
C ILE A 39 -7.58 0.37 2.02
N GLY A 40 -7.87 1.03 0.89
CA GLY A 40 -9.02 1.92 0.75
C GLY A 40 -10.35 1.21 0.94
N MET A 41 -10.51 -0.01 0.41
CA MET A 41 -11.67 -0.86 0.67
C MET A 41 -11.80 -1.20 2.16
N ILE A 42 -10.71 -1.67 2.78
CA ILE A 42 -10.67 -2.03 4.21
C ILE A 42 -11.12 -0.86 5.10
N LYS A 43 -10.62 0.34 4.81
CA LYS A 43 -10.97 1.57 5.53
C LYS A 43 -12.42 2.00 5.29
N ARG A 44 -12.89 1.98 4.04
CA ARG A 44 -14.28 2.39 3.69
C ARG A 44 -15.33 1.52 4.38
N PHE A 45 -15.12 0.21 4.42
CA PHE A 45 -16.03 -0.72 5.09
C PHE A 45 -15.78 -0.82 6.60
N LYS A 46 -14.86 0.00 7.14
CA LYS A 46 -14.51 0.01 8.56
C LYS A 46 -14.14 -1.37 9.12
N ILE A 47 -13.65 -2.28 8.26
CA ILE A 47 -13.38 -3.69 8.60
C ILE A 47 -12.42 -3.79 9.79
N ILE A 48 -11.42 -2.91 9.83
CA ILE A 48 -10.41 -2.86 10.89
C ILE A 48 -10.73 -1.88 12.03
N SER A 49 -11.60 -0.88 11.79
CA SER A 49 -11.85 0.19 12.76
C SER A 49 -13.04 -0.11 13.65
N ASP A 50 -14.06 -0.80 13.13
CA ASP A 50 -15.25 -1.11 13.91
C ASP A 50 -14.99 -2.31 14.82
N ARG A 51 -15.55 -2.25 16.03
CA ARG A 51 -15.48 -3.36 16.98
C ARG A 51 -16.24 -4.55 16.41
N TYR A 52 -15.52 -5.62 16.12
CA TYR A 52 -16.12 -6.88 15.67
C TYR A 52 -17.11 -7.40 16.73
N ARG A 53 -18.37 -7.59 16.32
CA ARG A 53 -19.42 -8.18 17.15
C ARG A 53 -19.70 -9.59 16.64
N ASN A 54 -19.23 -10.60 17.39
CA ASN A 54 -19.40 -12.00 17.04
C ASN A 54 -20.88 -12.43 17.18
N ARG A 55 -21.56 -12.65 16.06
CA ARG A 55 -22.93 -13.19 16.02
C ARG A 55 -22.84 -14.72 16.04
N ARG A 56 -22.57 -15.31 17.21
CA ARG A 56 -22.82 -16.74 17.40
C ARG A 56 -24.32 -16.96 17.25
N LYS A 57 -24.74 -17.85 16.35
CA LYS A 57 -26.08 -18.44 16.47
C LYS A 57 -26.06 -19.26 17.74
N LEU A 58 -26.95 -18.96 18.69
CA LEU A 58 -27.27 -19.92 19.73
C LEU A 58 -27.74 -21.18 18.98
N SER A 59 -27.03 -22.28 19.14
CA SER A 59 -27.62 -23.59 18.89
C SER A 59 -28.65 -23.80 19.98
N ASP A 60 -29.92 -23.97 19.60
CA ASP A 60 -30.98 -24.48 20.48
C ASP A 60 -30.68 -25.93 20.88
#